data_AF-A0A9E3FH70-F1
#
_entry.id   AF-A0A9E3FH70-F1
#
_cell.length_a   1.000
_cell.length_b   1.000
_cell.length_c   1.000
_cell.angle_alpha   90.00
_cell.angle_beta   90.00
_cell.angle_gamma   90.00
#
_symmetry.space_group_name_H-M   'P 1'
#
loop_
_entity.id
_entity.type
_entity.pdbx_description
1 polymer ?
#
loop_
_entity_poly.entity_id
_entity_poly.type
_entity_poly.pdbx_seq_one_letter_code
_entity_poly.pdbx_strand_id
1 'polypeptide(L)'
;MFCPQCGNKQSDELKFCNLCGANLYAVRQVVSAREADEKFDWSRTWVAEMFMSESERKRRTEELERQRGVTPEIKRYNEIKGGVITSFVGVGVMIFLWIIGMALYRSGNNPPGDAEILRSIWVAGVIPLMVGLALIFNGLFVSRKIVELRKRAQELEPRELPKPNEQPSLKSADTSEFIPTGFSVTEGTTKHLTMKEEK
;
A
#
# COMPACT_ATOMS: atom_id res chain seq x y z
N MET A 1 -3.34 49.36 -10.59
CA MET A 1 -3.28 48.04 -11.29
C MET A 1 -3.04 48.19 -12.80
N PHE A 2 -2.55 47.14 -13.46
CA PHE A 2 -2.42 47.09 -14.93
C PHE A 2 -3.63 46.41 -15.56
N CYS A 3 -4.11 46.91 -16.70
CA CYS A 3 -5.15 46.24 -17.47
C CYS A 3 -4.56 45.05 -18.24
N PRO A 4 -5.08 43.81 -18.09
CA PRO A 4 -4.54 42.65 -18.80
C PRO A 4 -4.82 42.67 -20.31
N GLN A 5 -5.75 43.52 -20.76
CA GLN A 5 -6.20 43.57 -22.16
C GLN A 5 -5.39 44.57 -22.99
N CYS A 6 -5.08 45.75 -22.44
CA CYS A 6 -4.34 46.81 -23.16
C CYS A 6 -3.03 47.23 -22.48
N GLY A 7 -2.67 46.64 -21.33
CA GLY A 7 -1.43 46.95 -20.62
C GLY A 7 -1.38 48.32 -19.94
N ASN A 8 -2.43 49.14 -20.02
CA ASN A 8 -2.37 50.48 -19.44
C ASN A 8 -2.40 50.46 -17.91
N LYS A 9 -1.63 51.37 -17.30
CA LYS A 9 -1.62 51.58 -15.85
C LYS A 9 -2.85 52.39 -15.45
N GLN A 10 -3.65 51.85 -14.54
CA GLN A 10 -4.88 52.47 -14.05
C GLN A 10 -4.84 52.59 -12.52
N SER A 11 -5.54 53.58 -11.98
CA SER A 11 -5.74 53.70 -10.54
C SER A 11 -6.60 52.55 -10.03
N ASP A 12 -6.42 52.19 -8.77
CA ASP A 12 -7.10 51.04 -8.16
C ASP A 12 -8.57 51.28 -7.81
N GLU A 13 -9.11 52.46 -8.07
CA GLU A 13 -10.51 52.79 -7.79
C GLU A 13 -11.43 52.58 -9.01
N LEU A 14 -10.86 52.48 -10.22
CA LEU A 14 -11.61 52.37 -11.46
C LEU A 14 -12.15 50.93 -11.67
N LYS A 15 -13.45 50.81 -11.90
CA LYS A 15 -14.11 49.53 -12.21
C LYS A 15 -13.85 49.04 -13.64
N PHE A 16 -13.57 49.96 -14.56
CA PHE A 16 -13.33 49.68 -15.98
C PHE A 16 -12.05 50.39 -16.45
N CYS A 17 -11.41 49.85 -17.47
CA CYS A 17 -10.26 50.49 -18.11
C CYS A 17 -10.70 51.66 -18.99
N ASN A 18 -10.08 52.83 -18.81
CA ASN A 18 -10.42 54.03 -19.59
C ASN A 18 -10.04 53.96 -21.09
N LEU A 19 -9.23 52.98 -21.50
CA LEU A 19 -8.81 52.83 -22.91
C LEU A 19 -9.55 51.73 -23.65
N CYS A 20 -9.68 50.55 -23.05
CA CYS A 20 -10.27 49.38 -23.71
C CYS A 20 -11.64 48.98 -23.13
N GLY A 21 -12.12 49.64 -22.08
CA GLY A 21 -13.39 49.32 -21.43
C GLY A 21 -13.42 48.00 -20.66
N ALA A 22 -12.29 47.27 -20.57
CA ALA A 22 -12.23 46.00 -19.85
C ALA A 22 -12.61 46.16 -18.36
N ASN A 23 -13.40 45.23 -17.84
CA ASN A 23 -13.85 45.22 -16.44
C ASN A 23 -12.70 44.77 -15.52
N LEU A 24 -12.14 45.71 -14.77
CA LEU A 24 -11.02 45.48 -13.86
C LEU A 24 -11.49 44.95 -12.49
N TYR A 25 -12.77 45.12 -12.14
CA TYR A 25 -13.35 44.59 -10.91
C TYR A 25 -13.34 43.05 -10.88
N ALA A 26 -13.73 42.41 -11.98
CA ALA A 26 -13.70 40.95 -12.10
C ALA A 26 -12.27 40.40 -11.99
N VAL A 27 -11.30 41.09 -12.62
CA VAL A 27 -9.88 40.71 -12.55
C VAL A 27 -9.38 40.80 -11.11
N ARG A 28 -9.74 41.87 -10.38
CA ARG A 28 -9.39 42.02 -8.97
C ARG A 28 -9.96 40.88 -8.12
N GLN A 29 -11.22 40.53 -8.32
CA GLN A 29 -11.84 39.45 -7.56
C GLN A 29 -11.12 38.10 -7.75
N VAL A 30 -10.67 37.80 -8.98
CA VAL A 30 -9.93 36.56 -9.28
C VAL A 30 -8.51 36.60 -8.71
N VAL A 31 -7.82 37.74 -8.76
CA VAL A 31 -6.48 37.90 -8.18
C VAL A 31 -6.54 37.80 -6.65
N SER A 32 -7.47 38.50 -6.01
CA SER A 32 -7.66 38.43 -4.56
C SER A 32 -8.12 37.05 -4.08
N ALA A 33 -8.93 36.33 -4.88
CA ALA A 33 -9.31 34.95 -4.56
C ALA A 33 -8.15 33.96 -4.66
N ARG A 34 -7.13 34.25 -5.49
CA ARG A 34 -5.93 33.41 -5.64
C ARG A 34 -4.86 33.62 -4.57
N GLU A 35 -4.85 34.78 -3.92
CA GLU A 35 -3.87 35.09 -2.85
C GLU A 35 -4.23 34.47 -1.49
N ALA A 36 -5.43 33.90 -1.34
CA ALA A 36 -5.80 33.08 -0.19
C ALA A 36 -5.14 31.68 -0.26
N ASP A 37 -3.83 31.65 -0.04
CA ASP A 37 -2.95 30.67 0.61
C ASP A 37 -3.34 29.18 0.74
N GLU A 38 -4.07 28.59 -0.20
CA GLU A 38 -4.03 27.14 -0.39
C GLU A 38 -2.88 26.80 -1.34
N LYS A 39 -1.68 26.66 -0.78
CA LYS A 39 -0.57 25.99 -1.46
C LYS A 39 -1.08 24.63 -1.93
N PHE A 40 -1.39 24.54 -3.22
CA PHE A 40 -1.78 23.30 -3.88
C PHE A 40 -0.65 22.30 -3.68
N ASP A 41 -0.85 21.39 -2.73
CA ASP A 41 0.16 20.46 -2.27
C ASP A 41 0.29 19.34 -3.29
N TRP A 42 1.11 19.56 -4.31
CA TRP A 42 1.40 18.61 -5.38
C TRP A 42 1.82 17.24 -4.84
N SER A 43 2.36 17.18 -3.62
CA SER A 43 2.76 15.96 -2.92
C SER A 43 1.58 15.01 -2.58
N ARG A 44 0.35 15.52 -2.51
CA ARG A 44 -0.86 14.73 -2.19
C ARG A 44 -1.68 14.32 -3.40
N THR A 45 -1.32 14.76 -4.59
CA THR A 45 -2.05 14.39 -5.80
C THR A 45 -1.56 13.05 -6.34
N TRP A 46 -2.49 12.26 -6.90
CA TRP A 46 -2.23 10.96 -7.54
C TRP A 46 -1.10 10.98 -8.59
N VAL A 47 -0.75 12.17 -9.10
CA VAL A 47 0.37 12.41 -10.01
C VAL A 47 1.71 12.11 -9.34
N ALA A 48 1.91 12.49 -8.08
CA ALA A 48 3.14 12.17 -7.33
C ALA A 48 3.32 10.67 -7.16
N GLU A 49 2.22 9.93 -7.03
CA GLU A 49 2.24 8.46 -6.96
C GLU A 49 2.63 7.83 -8.29
N MET A 50 2.31 8.48 -9.42
CA MET A 50 2.64 8.02 -10.77
C MET A 50 4.13 8.13 -11.12
N PHE A 51 4.85 9.06 -10.49
CA PHE A 51 6.30 9.27 -10.71
C PHE A 51 7.21 8.51 -9.73
N MET A 52 6.65 7.83 -8.71
CA MET A 52 7.45 6.98 -7.82
C MET A 52 7.94 5.72 -8.53
N SER A 53 9.16 5.30 -8.21
CA SER A 53 9.76 4.05 -8.71
C SER A 53 8.96 2.82 -8.23
N GLU A 54 8.94 1.73 -9.02
CA GLU A 54 8.21 0.50 -8.62
C GLU A 54 8.67 -0.05 -7.27
N SER A 55 9.94 0.16 -6.91
CA SER A 55 10.52 -0.23 -5.62
C SER A 55 9.93 0.54 -4.44
N GLU A 56 9.68 1.84 -4.59
CA GLU A 56 9.09 2.68 -3.53
C GLU A 56 7.60 2.37 -3.35
N ARG A 57 6.89 2.10 -4.44
CA ARG A 57 5.49 1.63 -4.38
C ARG A 57 5.37 0.31 -3.61
N LYS A 58 6.27 -0.66 -3.85
CA LYS A 58 6.30 -1.92 -3.11
C LYS A 58 6.57 -1.73 -1.62
N ARG A 59 7.57 -0.93 -1.25
CA ARG A 59 7.86 -0.63 0.17
C ARG A 59 6.68 0.01 0.87
N ARG A 60 6.05 1.01 0.22
CA ARG A 60 4.90 1.71 0.81
C ARG A 60 3.68 0.81 0.94
N THR A 61 3.45 -0.08 -0.03
CA THR A 61 2.36 -1.07 0.05
C THR A 61 2.62 -2.11 1.14
N GLU A 62 3.85 -2.57 1.33
CA GLU A 62 4.24 -3.45 2.44
C GLU A 62 4.07 -2.78 3.81
N GLU A 63 4.43 -1.49 3.92
CA GLU A 63 4.20 -0.69 5.13
C GLU A 63 2.70 -0.50 5.40
N LEU A 64 1.90 -0.22 4.36
CA LEU A 64 0.45 -0.15 4.47
C LEU A 64 -0.17 -1.50 4.85
N GLU A 65 0.33 -2.60 4.30
CA GLU A 65 -0.10 -3.96 4.63
C GLU A 65 0.20 -4.28 6.10
N ARG A 66 1.34 -3.82 6.64
CA ARG A 66 1.65 -3.90 8.08
C ARG A 66 0.69 -3.06 8.93
N GLN A 67 0.42 -1.81 8.55
CA GLN A 67 -0.47 -0.92 9.31
C GLN A 67 -1.92 -1.38 9.31
N ARG A 68 -2.39 -1.92 8.18
CA ARG A 68 -3.76 -2.43 8.03
C ARG A 68 -3.95 -3.82 8.64
N GLY A 69 -2.90 -4.43 9.18
CA GLY A 69 -2.96 -5.77 9.77
C GLY A 69 -3.51 -6.81 8.80
N VAL A 70 -3.29 -6.63 7.49
CA VAL A 70 -3.85 -7.51 6.46
C VAL A 70 -3.15 -8.83 6.57
N THR A 71 -3.79 -9.79 7.25
CA THR A 71 -3.29 -11.15 7.28
C THR A 71 -3.38 -11.73 5.86
N PRO A 72 -2.44 -12.60 5.47
CA PRO A 72 -2.50 -13.28 4.18
C PRO A 72 -3.79 -14.09 4.00
N GLU A 73 -4.44 -14.47 5.10
CA GLU A 73 -5.73 -15.15 5.12
C GLU A 73 -6.88 -14.24 4.68
N ILE A 74 -6.90 -12.97 5.11
CA ILE A 74 -7.90 -11.99 4.68
C ILE A 74 -7.76 -11.70 3.18
N LYS A 75 -6.53 -11.59 2.68
CA LYS A 75 -6.25 -11.40 1.24
C LYS A 75 -6.81 -12.56 0.42
N ARG A 76 -6.56 -13.80 0.85
CA ARG A 76 -7.12 -15.01 0.24
C ARG A 76 -8.65 -14.98 0.21
N TYR A 77 -9.26 -14.63 1.33
CA TYR A 77 -10.71 -14.59 1.44
C TYR A 77 -11.33 -13.55 0.50
N ASN A 78 -10.68 -12.39 0.35
CA ASN A 78 -11.12 -11.35 -0.57
C ASN A 78 -10.97 -11.75 -2.05
N GLU A 79 -9.88 -12.43 -2.42
CA GLU A 79 -9.69 -12.97 -3.78
C GLU A 79 -10.74 -14.05 -4.11
N ILE A 80 -11.00 -14.98 -3.19
CA ILE A 80 -12.04 -16.01 -3.36
C ILE A 80 -13.42 -15.36 -3.43
N LYS A 81 -13.74 -14.42 -2.55
CA LYS A 81 -15.01 -13.66 -2.61
C LYS A 81 -15.18 -12.97 -3.95
N GLY A 82 -14.15 -12.29 -4.43
CA GLY A 82 -14.16 -11.62 -5.74
C GLY A 82 -14.43 -12.62 -6.88
N GLY A 83 -13.76 -13.77 -6.85
CA GLY A 83 -13.96 -14.84 -7.82
C GLY A 83 -15.36 -15.46 -7.77
N VAL A 84 -15.92 -15.65 -6.58
CA VAL A 84 -17.30 -16.14 -6.40
C VAL A 84 -18.31 -15.15 -6.97
N ILE A 85 -18.20 -13.86 -6.59
CA ILE A 85 -19.12 -12.81 -7.07
C ILE A 85 -19.07 -12.71 -8.59
N THR A 86 -17.88 -12.64 -9.19
CA THR A 86 -17.71 -12.54 -10.64
C THR A 86 -18.22 -13.78 -11.38
N SER A 87 -18.05 -14.98 -10.81
CA SER A 87 -18.62 -16.21 -11.37
C SER A 87 -20.15 -16.16 -11.39
N PHE A 88 -20.78 -15.74 -10.28
CA PHE A 88 -22.24 -15.59 -10.20
C PHE A 88 -22.78 -14.52 -11.16
N VAL A 89 -22.07 -13.40 -11.31
CA VAL A 89 -22.40 -12.39 -12.31
C VAL A 89 -22.34 -12.99 -13.72
N GLY A 90 -21.32 -13.80 -14.02
CA GLY A 90 -21.22 -14.49 -15.31
C GLY A 90 -22.38 -15.44 -15.59
N VAL A 91 -22.78 -16.27 -14.62
CA VAL A 91 -23.98 -17.13 -14.73
C VAL A 91 -25.24 -16.30 -14.93
N GLY A 92 -25.41 -15.21 -14.18
CA GLY A 92 -26.55 -14.31 -14.31
C GLY A 92 -26.66 -13.68 -15.69
N VAL A 93 -25.55 -13.16 -16.22
CA VAL A 93 -25.47 -12.61 -17.59
C VAL A 93 -25.76 -13.70 -18.62
N MET A 94 -25.25 -14.90 -18.43
CA MET A 94 -25.48 -16.04 -19.31
C MET A 94 -26.96 -16.40 -19.40
N ILE A 95 -27.64 -16.53 -18.25
CA ILE A 95 -29.08 -16.84 -18.18
C ILE A 95 -29.91 -15.69 -18.76
N PHE A 96 -29.57 -14.44 -18.41
CA PHE A 96 -30.28 -13.26 -18.87
C PHE A 96 -30.25 -13.12 -20.40
N LEU A 97 -29.06 -13.24 -20.99
CA LEU A 97 -28.88 -13.19 -22.45
C LEU A 97 -29.55 -14.37 -23.16
N TRP A 98 -29.57 -15.55 -22.53
CA TRP A 98 -30.29 -16.71 -23.06
C TRP A 98 -31.81 -16.49 -23.09
N ILE A 99 -32.40 -15.92 -22.03
CA ILE A 99 -33.83 -15.58 -21.99
C ILE A 99 -34.18 -14.55 -23.05
N ILE A 100 -33.37 -13.48 -23.18
CA ILE A 100 -33.58 -12.44 -24.20
C ILE A 100 -33.47 -13.03 -25.61
N GLY A 101 -32.44 -13.85 -25.87
CA GLY A 101 -32.27 -14.51 -27.16
C GLY A 101 -33.48 -15.39 -27.51
N MET A 102 -34.03 -16.12 -26.54
CA MET A 102 -35.23 -16.93 -26.73
C MET A 102 -36.48 -16.09 -26.99
N ALA A 103 -36.65 -14.97 -26.28
CA ALA A 103 -37.77 -14.06 -26.47
C ALA A 103 -37.75 -13.41 -27.87
N LEU A 104 -36.57 -12.99 -28.33
CA LEU A 104 -36.37 -12.42 -29.66
C LEU A 104 -36.55 -13.46 -30.77
N TYR A 105 -36.11 -14.70 -30.55
CA TYR A 105 -36.35 -15.78 -31.52
C TYR A 105 -37.86 -16.05 -31.70
N ARG A 106 -38.63 -16.04 -30.60
CA ARG A 106 -40.09 -16.25 -30.64
C ARG A 106 -40.86 -15.08 -31.23
N SER A 107 -40.31 -13.86 -31.28
CA SER A 107 -41.02 -12.70 -31.84
C SER A 107 -41.18 -12.76 -33.37
N GLY A 108 -40.43 -13.64 -34.06
CA GLY A 108 -40.65 -13.99 -35.46
C GLY A 108 -40.25 -12.95 -36.50
N ASN A 109 -39.67 -11.81 -36.10
CA ASN A 109 -39.40 -10.68 -36.99
C ASN A 109 -37.94 -10.63 -37.51
N ASN A 110 -37.24 -11.76 -37.49
CA ASN A 110 -35.78 -11.78 -37.70
C ASN A 110 -35.41 -12.45 -39.03
N PRO A 111 -34.48 -11.85 -39.82
CA PRO A 111 -33.89 -12.50 -40.98
C PRO A 111 -33.23 -13.84 -40.62
N PRO A 112 -33.20 -14.83 -41.54
CA PRO A 112 -32.64 -16.16 -41.26
C PRO A 112 -31.14 -16.15 -40.89
N GLY A 113 -30.39 -15.11 -41.28
CA GLY A 113 -28.98 -14.95 -40.89
C GLY A 113 -28.76 -14.48 -39.46
N ASP A 114 -29.72 -13.77 -38.85
CA ASP A 114 -29.55 -13.17 -37.52
C ASP A 114 -29.85 -14.16 -36.40
N ALA A 115 -30.63 -15.21 -36.70
CA ALA A 115 -31.04 -16.23 -35.72
C ALA A 115 -29.84 -16.99 -35.11
N GLU A 116 -28.78 -17.20 -35.88
CA GLU A 116 -27.58 -17.92 -35.43
C GLU A 116 -26.71 -17.07 -34.49
N ILE A 117 -26.66 -15.77 -34.74
CA ILE A 117 -25.96 -14.79 -33.87
C ILE A 117 -26.72 -14.65 -32.54
N LEU A 118 -28.05 -14.51 -32.58
CA LEU A 118 -28.89 -14.42 -31.37
C LEU A 118 -28.79 -15.68 -30.51
N ARG A 119 -28.63 -16.86 -31.11
CA ARG A 119 -28.46 -18.13 -30.40
C ARG A 119 -27.10 -18.24 -29.69
N SER A 120 -26.11 -17.45 -30.12
CA SER A 120 -24.73 -17.52 -29.60
C SER A 120 -24.40 -16.42 -28.59
N ILE A 121 -25.27 -15.40 -28.44
CA ILE A 121 -24.98 -14.23 -27.62
C ILE A 121 -24.80 -14.54 -26.12
N TRP A 122 -25.46 -15.59 -25.62
CA TRP A 122 -25.31 -16.02 -24.22
C TRP A 122 -23.90 -16.50 -23.88
N VAL A 123 -23.11 -16.91 -24.88
CA VAL A 123 -21.71 -17.34 -24.72
C VAL A 123 -20.84 -16.20 -24.17
N ALA A 124 -21.23 -14.94 -24.35
CA ALA A 124 -20.56 -13.80 -23.75
C ALA A 124 -20.49 -13.89 -22.21
N GLY A 125 -21.46 -14.55 -21.56
CA GLY A 125 -21.47 -14.80 -20.12
C GLY A 125 -20.41 -15.81 -19.64
N VAL A 126 -19.84 -16.61 -20.54
CA VAL A 126 -18.77 -17.57 -20.22
C VAL A 126 -17.48 -16.85 -19.83
N ILE A 127 -17.21 -15.69 -20.43
CA ILE A 127 -15.99 -14.91 -20.16
C ILE A 127 -15.90 -14.52 -18.67
N PRO A 128 -16.87 -13.78 -18.09
CA PRO A 128 -16.83 -13.44 -16.66
C PRO A 128 -16.89 -14.67 -15.74
N LEU A 129 -17.54 -15.76 -16.15
CA LEU A 129 -17.53 -17.02 -15.42
C LEU A 129 -16.10 -17.62 -15.35
N MET A 130 -15.40 -17.66 -16.47
CA MET A 130 -14.02 -18.15 -16.54
C MET A 130 -13.05 -17.25 -15.76
N VAL A 131 -13.25 -15.93 -15.79
CA VAL A 131 -12.47 -14.99 -14.98
C VAL A 131 -12.71 -15.24 -13.49
N GLY A 132 -13.97 -15.45 -13.08
CA GLY A 132 -14.29 -15.75 -11.69
C GLY A 132 -13.69 -17.07 -11.21
N LEU A 133 -13.74 -18.11 -12.03
CA LEU A 133 -13.05 -19.38 -11.77
C LEU A 133 -11.54 -19.20 -11.64
N ALA A 134 -10.91 -18.44 -12.53
CA ALA A 134 -9.48 -18.15 -12.48
C ALA A 134 -9.09 -17.46 -11.16
N LEU A 135 -9.89 -16.50 -10.69
CA LEU A 135 -9.68 -15.83 -9.39
C LEU A 135 -9.84 -16.79 -8.21
N ILE A 136 -10.84 -17.68 -8.24
CA ILE A 136 -11.01 -18.72 -7.21
C ILE A 136 -9.80 -19.66 -7.21
N PHE A 137 -9.36 -20.14 -8.37
CA PHE A 137 -8.20 -21.01 -8.48
C PHE A 137 -6.92 -20.31 -7.99
N ASN A 138 -6.74 -19.04 -8.34
CA ASN A 138 -5.62 -18.24 -7.87
C ASN A 138 -5.62 -18.13 -6.34
N GLY A 139 -6.75 -17.77 -5.73
CA GLY A 139 -6.90 -17.68 -4.27
C GLY A 139 -6.71 -19.04 -3.57
N LEU A 140 -7.08 -20.16 -4.20
CA LEU A 140 -6.92 -21.49 -3.61
C LEU A 140 -5.48 -22.03 -3.72
N PHE A 141 -4.85 -21.92 -4.89
CA PHE A 141 -3.54 -22.51 -5.15
C PHE A 141 -2.38 -21.59 -4.79
N VAL A 142 -2.41 -20.33 -5.23
CA VAL A 142 -1.29 -19.40 -5.06
C VAL A 142 -1.20 -18.95 -3.60
N SER A 143 -2.32 -18.64 -2.95
CA SER A 143 -2.28 -18.25 -1.53
C SER A 143 -1.88 -19.40 -0.61
N ARG A 144 -2.25 -20.66 -0.90
CA ARG A 144 -1.75 -21.82 -0.13
C ARG A 144 -0.23 -21.94 -0.23
N LYS A 145 0.30 -21.87 -1.46
CA LYS A 145 1.73 -22.03 -1.71
C LYS A 145 2.56 -20.89 -1.11
N ILE A 146 2.06 -19.65 -1.13
CA ILE A 146 2.74 -18.49 -0.52
C ILE A 146 2.77 -18.61 1.00
N VAL A 147 1.68 -19.01 1.65
CA VAL A 147 1.66 -19.20 3.11
C VAL A 147 2.62 -20.32 3.52
N GLU A 148 2.66 -21.42 2.77
CA GLU A 148 3.57 -22.52 3.05
C GLU A 148 5.04 -22.13 2.86
N LEU A 149 5.38 -21.41 1.78
CA LEU A 149 6.72 -20.86 1.56
C LEU A 149 7.12 -19.86 2.64
N ARG A 150 6.19 -19.02 3.10
CA ARG A 150 6.45 -18.07 4.19
C ARG A 150 6.68 -18.78 5.52
N LYS A 151 5.90 -19.81 5.84
CA LYS A 151 6.13 -20.65 7.02
C LYS A 151 7.51 -21.30 6.99
N ARG A 152 7.90 -21.88 5.84
CA ARG A 152 9.23 -22.47 5.67
C ARG A 152 10.35 -21.42 5.77
N ALA A 153 10.16 -20.24 5.18
CA ALA A 153 11.13 -19.14 5.29
C ALA A 153 11.25 -18.64 6.73
N GLN A 154 10.14 -18.61 7.49
CA GLN A 154 10.12 -18.21 8.90
C GLN A 154 10.71 -19.28 9.84
N GLU A 155 10.65 -20.56 9.46
CA GLU A 155 11.37 -21.66 10.14
C GLU A 155 12.88 -21.68 9.81
N LEU A 156 13.26 -21.21 8.63
CA LEU A 156 14.66 -21.10 8.18
C LEU A 156 15.36 -19.83 8.70
N GLU A 157 14.62 -18.78 9.03
CA GLU A 157 15.14 -17.68 9.81
C GLU A 157 15.56 -18.21 11.18
N PRO A 158 16.84 -18.07 11.58
CA PRO A 158 17.27 -18.49 12.90
C PRO A 158 16.46 -17.68 13.91
N ARG A 159 15.61 -18.40 14.65
CA ARG A 159 14.84 -17.95 15.82
C ARG A 159 15.56 -16.76 16.44
N GLU A 160 15.07 -15.54 16.17
CA GLU A 160 15.65 -14.34 16.76
C GLU A 160 15.78 -14.64 18.25
N LEU A 161 17.02 -14.63 18.73
CA LEU A 161 17.33 -14.73 20.15
C LEU A 161 16.35 -13.82 20.88
N PRO A 162 15.71 -14.29 21.97
CA PRO A 162 14.79 -13.47 22.72
C PRO A 162 15.45 -12.11 22.94
N LYS A 163 14.77 -11.05 22.50
CA LYS A 163 15.22 -9.68 22.75
C LYS A 163 15.59 -9.60 24.23
N PRO A 164 16.78 -9.11 24.60
CA PRO A 164 17.17 -8.97 25.99
C PRO A 164 16.41 -7.79 26.59
N ASN A 165 15.09 -7.89 26.69
CA ASN A 165 14.32 -7.09 27.60
C ASN A 165 14.21 -7.92 28.88
N GLU A 166 14.79 -7.36 29.93
CA GLU A 166 15.12 -8.01 31.21
C GLU A 166 16.39 -8.87 31.14
N GLN A 167 17.52 -8.21 30.86
CA GLN A 167 18.69 -8.56 31.67
C GLN A 167 18.24 -8.36 33.13
N PRO A 168 18.24 -9.38 34.01
CA PRO A 168 18.18 -9.11 35.43
C PRO A 168 19.40 -8.22 35.69
N SER A 169 19.16 -6.94 35.99
CA SER A 169 20.24 -6.06 36.38
C SER A 169 20.90 -6.71 37.58
N LEU A 170 22.08 -7.27 37.38
CA LEU A 170 22.94 -7.62 38.48
C LEU A 170 23.10 -6.33 39.26
N LYS A 171 22.59 -6.32 40.50
CA LYS A 171 22.75 -5.18 41.41
C LYS A 171 24.23 -4.78 41.35
N SER A 172 24.48 -3.50 41.16
CA SER A 172 25.83 -2.93 41.26
C SER A 172 26.47 -3.50 42.52
N ALA A 173 27.65 -4.10 42.37
CA ALA A 173 28.38 -4.68 43.49
C ALA A 173 28.45 -3.64 44.60
N ASP A 174 27.80 -3.93 45.72
CA ASP A 174 27.78 -3.06 46.87
C ASP A 174 29.17 -3.11 47.49
N THR A 175 29.99 -2.09 47.21
CA THR A 175 31.36 -1.99 47.72
C THR A 175 31.40 -1.49 49.16
N SER A 176 30.26 -1.32 49.83
CA SER A 176 30.20 -0.83 51.21
C SER A 176 30.34 -1.93 52.26
N GLU A 177 30.13 -3.21 51.91
CA GLU A 177 30.46 -4.34 52.77
C GLU A 177 31.83 -4.92 52.40
N PHE A 178 32.86 -4.43 53.09
CA PHE A 178 34.10 -5.18 53.24
C PHE A 178 33.78 -6.46 54.03
N ILE A 179 33.45 -7.54 53.32
CA ILE A 179 33.52 -8.88 53.88
C ILE A 179 35.01 -9.14 54.12
N PRO A 180 35.49 -9.29 55.37
CA PRO A 180 36.86 -9.70 55.61
C PRO A 180 36.98 -11.15 55.14
N THR A 181 37.33 -11.32 53.87
CA THR A 181 37.74 -12.63 53.36
C THR A 181 39.12 -12.91 53.96
N GLY A 182 39.23 -13.99 54.73
CA GLY A 182 40.47 -14.43 55.37
C GLY A 182 41.54 -14.92 54.38
N PHE A 183 41.47 -14.52 53.12
CA PHE A 183 42.43 -14.86 52.08
C PHE A 183 43.26 -13.63 51.77
N SER A 184 44.30 -13.44 52.59
CA SER A 184 45.42 -12.56 52.27
C SER A 184 46.16 -13.11 51.04
N VAL A 185 45.91 -12.52 49.87
CA VAL A 185 46.67 -12.80 48.63
C VAL A 185 47.96 -11.97 48.61
N THR A 186 48.75 -12.02 49.68
CA THR A 186 50.09 -11.41 49.70
C THR A 186 51.21 -12.33 50.17
N GLU A 187 50.93 -13.57 50.56
CA GLU A 187 52.00 -14.50 50.97
C GLU A 187 52.28 -15.57 49.91
N GLY A 188 53.28 -15.35 49.05
CA GLY A 188 53.88 -16.47 48.34
C GLY A 188 54.78 -16.18 47.14
N THR A 189 54.65 -15.04 46.45
CA THR A 189 55.26 -14.91 45.11
C THR A 189 56.64 -14.25 45.07
N THR A 190 57.19 -13.76 46.19
CA THR A 190 58.54 -13.16 46.22
C THR A 190 59.65 -14.07 46.73
N LYS A 191 59.36 -15.34 47.08
CA LYS A 191 60.38 -16.27 47.61
C LYS A 191 61.42 -16.78 46.60
N HIS A 192 61.29 -16.44 45.31
CA HIS A 192 62.16 -16.96 44.26
C HIS A 192 63.27 -16.00 43.79
N LEU A 193 63.42 -14.82 44.39
CA LEU A 193 64.47 -13.86 44.00
C LEU A 193 65.67 -13.80 44.95
N THR A 194 65.59 -14.39 46.14
CA THR A 194 66.75 -14.57 47.02
C THR A 194 67.30 -15.96 46.81
N MET A 195 68.33 -16.08 45.96
CA MET A 195 69.46 -17.03 46.06
C MET A 195 70.14 -17.13 44.69
N LYS A 196 70.96 -16.14 44.35
CA LYS A 196 72.15 -16.37 43.52
C LYS A 196 73.19 -15.28 43.74
N GLU A 197 73.78 -15.27 44.92
CA GLU A 197 75.13 -14.75 45.14
C GLU A 197 76.05 -15.93 45.48
N GLU A 198 77.26 -15.87 44.91
CA GLU A 198 78.49 -16.63 45.24
C GLU A 198 78.65 -18.08 44.71
N LYS A 199 79.36 -18.21 43.59
CA LYS A 199 80.81 -18.50 43.58
C LYS A 199 81.40 -18.46 42.16
#